data_AF-A0A7S1V7N8-F1
#
_entry.id   AF-A0A7S1V7N8-F1
#
_cell.length_a   1.000
_cell.length_b   1.000
_cell.length_c   1.000
_cell.angle_alpha   90.00
_cell.angle_beta   90.00
_cell.angle_gamma   90.00
#
_symmetry.space_group_name_H-M   'P 1'
#
loop_
_entity.id
_entity.type
_entity.pdbx_description
1 polymer ?
#
loop_
_entity_poly.entity_id
_entity_poly.type
_entity_poly.pdbx_seq_one_letter_code
_entity_poly.pdbx_strand_id
1 'polypeptide(L)'
;IIMTSQTSLDMSKIPDLYFDLYKEKLIPKDLGYTTLKSLIESLPSVDISSRQSFGHVQYNVRPRLTPKHQPLVYVVDRSCNFKTRLKDLVGRIGPIDISSIPMHYRNTYQELLDHREGGFGKLLDLVQSVDGIQVYQKTRFHWWARLKQDTEDLQSYIIRTSELIHSHRGGAMDISLLPDQYKDKYNRSLDYKSVGFGSLRSFLDTIPGLQLGRVGNQTYATVTKTPGGSFDVGRDSKQELAIGSTKNLYVTGFKRASKKDLMNLFARTTTVSGIRMLGRTRAFVNTPNISCAVQALQELNGTTLNGGQLVIKFAKETDGNGREF
;
A
#
# COMPACT_ATOMS: atom_id res chain seq x y z
N ILE A 1 -22.98 24.72 41.30
CA ILE A 1 -23.86 23.67 40.71
C ILE A 1 -23.63 22.37 41.49
N ILE A 2 -24.64 21.85 42.20
CA ILE A 2 -24.66 20.45 42.64
C ILE A 2 -25.38 19.70 41.52
N MET A 3 -24.64 19.08 40.60
CA MET A 3 -25.22 18.20 39.59
C MET A 3 -25.34 16.81 40.20
N THR A 4 -26.55 16.43 40.57
CA THR A 4 -26.90 15.05 40.86
C THR A 4 -27.46 14.42 39.58
N SER A 5 -27.00 13.20 39.29
CA SER A 5 -27.25 12.37 38.11
C SER A 5 -26.28 12.55 36.91
N GLN A 6 -25.97 11.39 36.32
CA GLN A 6 -24.85 11.07 35.44
C GLN A 6 -24.94 11.73 34.05
N THR A 7 -24.53 12.98 33.93
CA THR A 7 -24.22 13.57 32.62
C THR A 7 -22.79 14.07 32.61
N SER A 8 -21.94 13.42 31.81
CA SER A 8 -20.58 13.84 31.54
C SER A 8 -20.59 15.20 30.85
N LEU A 9 -20.03 16.22 31.49
CA LEU A 9 -19.90 17.56 30.94
C LEU A 9 -18.70 17.63 30.01
N ASP A 10 -18.91 18.01 28.75
CA ASP A 10 -17.83 18.25 27.80
C ASP A 10 -17.09 19.55 28.18
N MET A 11 -15.81 19.42 28.55
CA MET A 11 -14.97 20.54 28.99
C MET A 11 -14.79 21.61 27.89
N SER A 12 -14.97 21.24 26.61
CA SER A 12 -14.91 22.19 25.50
C SER A 12 -16.08 23.18 25.51
N LYS A 13 -17.21 22.82 26.14
CA LYS A 13 -18.43 23.64 26.24
C LYS A 13 -18.50 24.48 27.51
N ILE A 14 -17.56 24.30 28.44
CA ILE A 14 -17.53 25.03 29.71
C ILE A 14 -17.36 26.55 29.51
N PRO A 15 -16.51 27.04 28.59
CA PRO A 15 -16.42 28.47 28.30
C PRO A 15 -17.74 29.07 27.82
N ASP A 16 -18.47 28.33 26.98
CA ASP A 16 -19.76 28.76 26.43
C ASP A 16 -20.86 28.72 27.49
N LEU A 17 -20.92 27.66 28.30
CA LEU A 17 -21.85 27.55 29.43
C LEU A 17 -21.65 28.67 30.45
N TYR A 18 -20.39 29.04 30.73
CA TYR A 18 -20.10 30.16 31.63
C TYR A 18 -20.48 31.49 31.00
N PHE A 19 -20.17 31.70 29.72
CA PHE A 19 -20.61 32.89 28.99
C PHE A 19 -22.13 33.01 28.97
N ASP A 20 -22.86 31.91 28.78
CA ASP A 20 -24.31 31.93 28.76
C ASP A 20 -24.92 32.31 30.11
N LEU A 21 -24.32 31.85 31.22
CA LEU A 21 -24.79 32.13 32.58
C LEU A 21 -24.42 33.52 33.08
N TYR A 22 -23.19 33.97 32.84
CA TYR A 22 -22.65 35.20 33.45
C TYR A 22 -22.47 36.34 32.46
N LYS A 23 -22.67 36.08 31.16
CA LYS A 23 -22.46 37.00 30.05
C LYS A 23 -21.01 37.51 29.94
N GLU A 24 -20.05 36.72 30.44
CA GLU A 24 -18.61 37.01 30.44
C GLU A 24 -17.81 35.83 29.87
N LYS A 25 -16.74 36.06 29.08
CA LYS A 25 -15.95 34.97 28.47
C LYS A 25 -14.98 34.35 29.48
N LEU A 26 -15.05 33.03 29.67
CA LEU A 26 -14.26 32.26 30.65
C LEU A 26 -12.77 32.10 30.31
N ILE A 27 -12.25 32.73 29.26
CA ILE A 27 -10.80 32.72 29.02
C ILE A 27 -10.32 34.15 29.14
N PRO A 28 -9.97 34.63 30.35
CA PRO A 28 -9.29 35.89 30.46
C PRO A 28 -7.88 35.66 29.93
N LYS A 29 -7.60 36.14 28.71
CA LYS A 29 -6.23 36.48 28.33
C LYS A 29 -5.58 37.37 29.40
N ASP A 30 -6.41 38.12 30.11
CA ASP A 30 -6.09 39.00 31.24
C ASP A 30 -5.56 38.26 32.48
N LEU A 31 -5.75 36.93 32.59
CA LEU A 31 -5.14 36.10 33.65
C LEU A 31 -3.79 35.48 33.24
N GLY A 32 -3.33 35.69 32.01
CA GLY A 32 -1.97 35.29 31.57
C GLY A 32 -1.80 33.82 31.15
N TYR A 33 -2.87 33.04 31.01
CA TYR A 33 -2.79 31.62 30.62
C TYR A 33 -3.13 31.40 29.13
N THR A 34 -2.30 30.66 28.41
CA THR A 34 -2.44 30.43 26.96
C THR A 34 -3.24 29.17 26.60
N THR A 35 -3.41 28.24 27.55
CA THR A 35 -4.16 27.00 27.36
C THR A 35 -4.96 26.61 28.62
N LEU A 36 -6.03 25.83 28.45
CA LEU A 36 -6.81 25.27 29.57
C LEU A 36 -5.93 24.40 30.48
N LYS A 37 -4.95 23.70 29.90
CA LYS A 37 -3.97 22.89 30.64
C LYS A 37 -3.12 23.74 31.56
N SER A 38 -2.56 24.87 31.08
CA SER A 38 -1.75 25.76 31.92
C SER A 38 -2.53 26.40 33.06
N LEU A 39 -3.83 26.68 32.83
CA LEU A 39 -4.73 27.19 33.87
C LEU A 39 -5.00 26.10 34.94
N ILE A 40 -5.24 24.86 34.52
CA ILE A 40 -5.49 23.74 35.45
C ILE A 40 -4.23 23.42 36.26
N GLU A 41 -3.04 23.46 35.63
CA GLU A 41 -1.75 23.23 36.29
C GLU A 41 -1.34 24.35 37.24
N SER A 42 -1.83 25.58 37.02
CA SER A 42 -1.54 26.72 37.89
C SER A 42 -2.44 26.82 39.10
N LEU A 43 -3.49 26.00 39.23
CA LEU A 43 -4.35 25.99 40.40
C LEU A 43 -3.61 25.37 41.59
N PRO A 44 -3.26 26.15 42.62
CA PRO A 44 -2.62 25.58 43.80
C PRO A 44 -3.61 24.65 44.49
N SER A 45 -3.14 23.47 44.92
CA SER A 45 -3.85 22.50 45.78
C SER A 45 -4.69 21.42 45.08
N VAL A 46 -4.27 20.97 43.89
CA VAL A 46 -4.94 19.88 43.17
C VAL A 46 -3.98 18.71 42.93
N ASP A 47 -4.23 17.56 43.54
CA ASP A 47 -3.51 16.32 43.21
C ASP A 47 -4.12 15.74 41.93
N ILE A 48 -3.35 15.79 40.84
CA ILE A 48 -3.70 15.19 39.56
C ILE A 48 -3.01 13.83 39.47
N SER A 49 -3.80 12.76 39.51
CA SER A 49 -3.29 11.41 39.22
C SER A 49 -3.83 10.95 37.88
N SER A 50 -2.99 10.37 37.03
CA SER A 50 -3.43 9.78 35.77
C SER A 50 -3.45 8.26 35.86
N ARG A 51 -4.47 7.63 35.30
CA ARG A 51 -4.53 6.17 35.13
C ARG A 51 -4.79 5.85 33.67
N GLN A 52 -3.91 5.06 33.08
CA GLN A 52 -4.13 4.48 31.75
C GLN A 52 -4.91 3.17 31.89
N SER A 53 -6.02 3.07 31.17
CA SER A 53 -6.86 1.87 31.15
C SER A 53 -7.59 1.83 29.80
N PHE A 54 -7.46 0.71 29.08
CA PHE A 54 -8.11 0.48 27.77
C PHE A 54 -7.90 1.60 26.73
N GLY A 55 -6.69 2.19 26.69
CA GLY A 55 -6.35 3.23 25.71
C GLY A 55 -6.97 4.61 25.98
N HIS A 56 -7.49 4.83 27.19
CA HIS A 56 -7.90 6.15 27.69
C HIS A 56 -6.91 6.63 28.75
N VAL A 57 -6.58 7.92 28.75
CA VAL A 57 -5.91 8.58 29.87
C VAL A 57 -6.98 9.23 30.72
N GLN A 58 -7.19 8.69 31.92
CA GLN A 58 -8.10 9.27 32.90
C GLN A 58 -7.31 10.18 33.81
N TYR A 59 -7.67 11.47 33.86
CA TYR A 59 -7.12 12.40 34.84
C TYR A 59 -8.08 12.49 36.03
N ASN A 60 -7.62 12.04 37.19
CA ASN A 60 -8.29 12.22 38.47
C ASN A 60 -7.76 13.48 39.11
N VAL A 61 -8.62 14.48 39.21
CA VAL A 61 -8.31 15.81 39.76
C VAL A 61 -8.91 15.85 41.18
N ARG A 62 -8.08 15.79 42.22
CA ARG A 62 -8.53 15.83 43.62
C ARG A 62 -8.12 17.14 44.30
N PRO A 63 -9.06 17.95 44.82
CA PRO A 63 -8.72 19.04 45.74
C PRO A 63 -8.14 18.47 47.04
N ARG A 64 -7.05 19.04 47.56
CA ARG A 64 -6.35 18.50 48.75
C ARG A 64 -7.08 18.69 50.08
N LEU A 65 -8.18 19.46 50.14
CA LEU A 65 -8.80 19.83 51.42
C LEU A 65 -10.33 19.78 51.35
N THR A 66 -10.93 18.64 51.69
CA THR A 66 -12.03 18.48 52.67
C THR A 66 -12.62 17.05 52.61
N PRO A 67 -12.90 16.41 53.76
CA PRO A 67 -13.50 15.08 53.78
C PRO A 67 -15.03 15.20 53.69
N LYS A 68 -15.59 14.45 52.73
CA LYS A 68 -17.02 14.17 52.48
C LYS A 68 -17.71 15.11 51.49
N HIS A 69 -17.91 14.55 50.30
CA HIS A 69 -18.84 14.96 49.23
C HIS A 69 -18.40 16.08 48.30
N GLN A 70 -17.57 15.79 47.29
CA GLN A 70 -17.48 16.60 46.08
C GLN A 70 -17.16 15.78 44.80
N PRO A 71 -17.59 16.28 43.62
CA PRO A 71 -17.69 15.51 42.38
C PRO A 71 -16.34 15.24 41.71
N LEU A 72 -16.21 14.04 41.15
CA LEU A 72 -15.11 13.64 40.27
C LEU A 72 -15.33 14.26 38.88
N VAL A 73 -14.43 15.15 38.45
CA VAL A 73 -14.39 15.62 37.06
C VAL A 73 -13.52 14.68 36.25
N TYR A 74 -14.12 14.00 35.27
CA TYR A 74 -13.42 13.10 34.37
C TYR A 74 -13.10 13.81 33.06
N VAL A 75 -11.82 13.90 32.72
CA VAL A 75 -11.38 14.31 31.38
C VAL A 75 -11.05 13.05 30.60
N VAL A 76 -11.82 12.76 29.54
CA VAL A 76 -11.55 11.66 28.60
C VAL A 76 -11.13 12.26 27.28
N ASP A 77 -9.84 12.21 26.96
CA ASP A 77 -9.38 12.50 25.60
C ASP A 77 -9.83 11.36 24.67
N ARG A 78 -10.88 11.63 23.89
CA ARG A 78 -11.44 10.69 22.90
C ARG A 78 -10.78 10.81 21.53
N SER A 79 -10.03 11.88 21.28
CA SER A 79 -9.56 12.25 19.93
C SER A 79 -8.39 11.37 19.46
N CYS A 80 -7.49 11.00 20.36
CA CYS A 80 -6.32 10.17 20.07
C CYS A 80 -6.68 8.69 19.80
N ASN A 81 -7.85 8.22 20.26
CA ASN A 81 -8.27 6.84 20.04
C ASN A 81 -8.99 6.64 18.70
N PHE A 82 -9.70 7.67 18.21
CA PHE A 82 -10.49 7.55 16.97
C PHE A 82 -9.62 7.21 15.75
N LYS A 83 -8.52 7.93 15.51
CA LYS A 83 -7.68 7.69 14.32
C LYS A 83 -7.10 6.28 14.31
N THR A 84 -6.64 5.81 15.47
CA THR A 84 -6.10 4.46 15.66
C THR A 84 -7.17 3.39 15.44
N ARG A 85 -8.38 3.59 16.02
CA ARG A 85 -9.52 2.70 15.81
C ARG A 85 -10.01 2.71 14.36
N LEU A 86 -9.98 3.85 13.68
CA LEU A 86 -10.35 3.91 12.27
C LEU A 86 -9.35 3.14 11.40
N LYS A 87 -8.04 3.28 11.66
CA LYS A 87 -7.01 2.46 11.00
C LYS A 87 -7.24 0.97 11.24
N ASP A 88 -7.44 0.57 12.49
CA ASP A 88 -7.72 -0.82 12.86
C ASP A 88 -8.98 -1.35 12.17
N LEU A 89 -10.07 -0.56 12.16
CA LEU A 89 -11.32 -0.90 11.48
C LEU A 89 -11.13 -1.15 9.98
N VAL A 90 -10.49 -0.20 9.29
CA VAL A 90 -10.22 -0.32 7.85
C VAL A 90 -9.24 -1.47 7.58
N GLY A 91 -8.28 -1.72 8.47
CA GLY A 91 -7.37 -2.86 8.37
C GLY A 91 -8.05 -4.22 8.50
N ARG A 92 -9.03 -4.34 9.40
CA ARG A 92 -9.80 -5.58 9.61
C ARG A 92 -10.79 -5.87 8.49
N ILE A 93 -11.47 -4.84 8.00
CA ILE A 93 -12.55 -4.99 7.01
C ILE A 93 -11.99 -4.98 5.58
N GLY A 94 -10.86 -4.30 5.36
CA GLY A 94 -10.34 -3.99 4.03
C GLY A 94 -10.99 -2.72 3.46
N PRO A 95 -11.02 -2.56 2.13
CA PRO A 95 -11.67 -1.43 1.49
C PRO A 95 -13.14 -1.31 1.92
N ILE A 96 -13.51 -0.18 2.48
CA ILE A 96 -14.83 0.07 3.06
C ILE A 96 -15.44 1.35 2.47
N ASP A 97 -16.74 1.33 2.19
CA ASP A 97 -17.48 2.54 1.83
C ASP A 97 -17.55 3.49 3.03
N ILE A 98 -17.18 4.75 2.83
CA ILE A 98 -17.13 5.76 3.90
C ILE A 98 -18.50 5.92 4.57
N SER A 99 -19.60 5.81 3.81
CA SER A 99 -20.97 5.88 4.36
C SER A 99 -21.29 4.74 5.34
N SER A 100 -20.58 3.61 5.23
CA SER A 100 -20.77 2.43 6.07
C SER A 100 -19.88 2.41 7.31
N ILE A 101 -18.85 3.28 7.37
CA ILE A 101 -17.91 3.36 8.51
C ILE A 101 -18.63 3.52 9.86
N PRO A 102 -19.63 4.40 10.04
CA PRO A 102 -20.28 4.56 11.34
C PRO A 102 -20.93 3.28 11.87
N MET A 103 -21.54 2.49 10.97
CA MET A 103 -22.15 1.21 11.31
C MET A 103 -21.09 0.20 11.74
N HIS A 104 -20.03 0.05 10.95
CA HIS A 104 -18.93 -0.88 11.25
C HIS A 104 -18.17 -0.48 12.51
N TYR A 105 -17.96 0.81 12.73
CA TYR A 105 -17.33 1.35 13.93
C TYR A 105 -18.14 1.02 15.18
N ARG A 106 -19.48 1.24 15.13
CA ARG A 106 -20.39 0.87 16.23
C ARG A 106 -20.36 -0.62 16.53
N ASN A 107 -20.41 -1.46 15.50
CA ASN A 107 -20.42 -2.91 15.69
C ASN A 107 -19.09 -3.42 16.29
N THR A 108 -17.96 -2.79 15.92
CA THR A 108 -16.63 -3.23 16.34
C THR A 108 -16.25 -2.72 17.73
N TYR A 109 -16.56 -1.45 18.03
CA TYR A 109 -16.11 -0.79 19.27
C TYR A 109 -17.23 -0.49 20.27
N GLN A 110 -18.48 -0.86 19.95
CA GLN A 110 -19.68 -0.56 20.77
C GLN A 110 -19.86 0.94 21.04
N GLU A 111 -19.36 1.79 20.15
CA GLU A 111 -19.41 3.24 20.27
C GLU A 111 -20.04 3.88 19.03
N LEU A 112 -20.86 4.91 19.24
CA LEU A 112 -21.40 5.69 18.14
C LEU A 112 -20.35 6.66 17.60
N LEU A 113 -20.07 6.56 16.31
CA LEU A 113 -19.33 7.60 15.62
C LEU A 113 -20.24 8.82 15.46
N ASP A 114 -19.98 9.88 16.22
CA ASP A 114 -20.77 11.10 16.11
C ASP A 114 -20.35 11.92 14.88
N HIS A 115 -20.93 11.56 13.74
CA HIS A 115 -20.79 12.27 12.46
C HIS A 115 -22.10 12.99 12.07
N ARG A 116 -23.14 12.87 12.91
CA ARG A 116 -24.50 13.34 12.59
C ARG A 116 -24.60 14.86 12.56
N GLU A 117 -23.79 15.55 13.37
CA GLU A 117 -23.71 17.03 13.37
C GLU A 117 -22.89 17.59 12.18
N GLY A 118 -22.35 16.72 11.32
CA GLY A 118 -21.45 17.09 10.23
C GLY A 118 -21.87 16.68 8.83
N GLY A 119 -22.77 15.69 8.74
CA GLY A 119 -23.08 15.05 7.46
C GLY A 119 -21.88 14.31 6.87
N PHE A 120 -22.05 13.84 5.63
CA PHE A 120 -21.04 13.03 4.93
C PHE A 120 -19.72 13.77 4.71
N GLY A 121 -19.75 15.08 4.49
CA GLY A 121 -18.54 15.90 4.25
C GLY A 121 -17.56 15.84 5.42
N LYS A 122 -18.03 16.09 6.64
CA LYS A 122 -17.15 16.00 7.82
C LYS A 122 -16.62 14.58 8.05
N LEU A 123 -17.40 13.54 7.73
CA LEU A 123 -16.93 12.17 7.83
C LEU A 123 -15.80 11.89 6.82
N LEU A 124 -15.96 12.36 5.58
CA LEU A 124 -14.94 12.27 4.54
C LEU A 124 -13.64 12.97 4.97
N ASP A 125 -13.74 14.24 5.41
CA ASP A 125 -12.61 15.03 5.89
C ASP A 125 -11.91 14.34 7.07
N LEU A 126 -12.71 13.80 8.00
CA LEU A 126 -12.21 13.07 9.16
C LEU A 126 -11.42 11.82 8.76
N VAL A 127 -11.93 11.02 7.81
CA VAL A 127 -11.23 9.82 7.32
C VAL A 127 -9.96 10.20 6.56
N GLN A 128 -10.01 11.25 5.73
CA GLN A 128 -8.84 11.77 5.02
C GLN A 128 -7.75 12.31 5.97
N SER A 129 -8.13 12.82 7.14
CA SER A 129 -7.20 13.30 8.17
C SER A 129 -6.44 12.19 8.90
N VAL A 130 -6.81 10.93 8.68
CA VAL A 130 -6.13 9.77 9.27
C VAL A 130 -4.99 9.39 8.36
N ASP A 131 -3.76 9.66 8.83
CA ASP A 131 -2.54 9.19 8.17
C ASP A 131 -2.63 7.69 7.85
N GLY A 132 -1.95 7.18 6.83
CA GLY A 132 -2.03 5.75 6.51
C GLY A 132 -3.41 5.23 6.01
N ILE A 133 -4.41 6.10 5.78
CA ILE A 133 -5.65 5.76 5.07
C ILE A 133 -5.65 6.46 3.71
N GLN A 134 -5.97 5.71 2.65
CA GLN A 134 -6.22 6.24 1.32
C GLN A 134 -7.72 6.30 1.08
N VAL A 135 -8.19 7.49 0.75
CA VAL A 135 -9.57 7.71 0.32
C VAL A 135 -9.60 7.86 -1.20
N TYR A 136 -10.53 7.18 -1.86
CA TYR A 136 -10.69 7.23 -3.31
C TYR A 136 -12.16 7.12 -3.71
N GLN A 137 -12.50 7.70 -4.86
CA GLN A 137 -13.86 7.68 -5.39
C GLN A 137 -14.03 6.45 -6.30
N LYS A 138 -14.95 5.54 -5.95
CA LYS A 138 -15.23 4.32 -6.72
C LYS A 138 -16.33 4.54 -7.77
N THR A 139 -17.32 5.36 -7.44
CA THR A 139 -18.38 5.80 -8.35
C THR A 139 -18.76 7.25 -8.02
N ARG A 140 -19.64 7.87 -8.83
CA ARG A 140 -20.06 9.26 -8.65
C ARG A 140 -20.51 9.60 -7.22
N PHE A 141 -21.09 8.64 -6.50
CA PHE A 141 -21.67 8.86 -5.17
C PHE A 141 -21.01 8.06 -4.05
N HIS A 142 -20.02 7.21 -4.36
CA HIS A 142 -19.42 6.32 -3.38
C HIS A 142 -17.92 6.58 -3.22
N TRP A 143 -17.56 6.98 -2.00
CA TRP A 143 -16.18 7.15 -1.57
C TRP A 143 -15.78 5.97 -0.69
N TRP A 144 -14.60 5.45 -0.96
CA TRP A 144 -14.07 4.28 -0.28
C TRP A 144 -12.80 4.67 0.45
N ALA A 145 -12.62 4.08 1.63
CA ALA A 145 -11.41 4.15 2.42
C ALA A 145 -10.75 2.78 2.41
N ARG A 146 -9.45 2.76 2.18
CA ARG A 146 -8.60 1.60 2.43
C ARG A 146 -7.40 2.05 3.23
N LEU A 147 -6.71 1.15 3.92
CA LEU A 147 -5.38 1.51 4.40
C LEU A 147 -4.56 1.94 3.18
N LYS A 148 -3.78 3.02 3.30
CA LYS A 148 -2.50 3.10 2.60
C LYS A 148 -1.70 1.94 3.17
N GLN A 149 -2.02 0.71 2.74
CA GLN A 149 -1.00 -0.27 2.60
C GLN A 149 0.07 0.45 1.81
N ASP A 150 1.32 0.39 2.28
CA ASP A 150 2.45 0.57 1.36
C ASP A 150 2.01 -0.16 0.11
N THR A 151 1.71 0.58 -0.97
CA THR A 151 1.31 -0.04 -2.23
C THR A 151 2.50 -0.90 -2.53
N GLU A 152 2.41 -2.16 -2.14
CA GLU A 152 3.49 -3.10 -2.34
C GLU A 152 3.68 -3.05 -3.82
N ASP A 153 4.88 -2.60 -4.18
CA ASP A 153 5.22 -2.60 -5.57
C ASP A 153 5.00 -4.02 -6.07
N LEU A 154 4.67 -4.12 -7.35
CA LEU A 154 4.44 -5.40 -8.00
C LEU A 154 5.59 -6.39 -7.68
N GLN A 155 6.82 -5.87 -7.52
CA GLN A 155 7.99 -6.64 -7.13
C GLN A 155 7.86 -7.31 -5.77
N SER A 156 7.40 -6.63 -4.72
CA SER A 156 7.21 -7.24 -3.41
C SER A 156 6.19 -8.38 -3.44
N TYR A 157 5.10 -8.22 -4.19
CA TYR A 157 4.13 -9.29 -4.42
C TYR A 157 4.75 -10.49 -5.16
N ILE A 158 5.53 -10.24 -6.20
CA ILE A 158 6.22 -11.29 -6.98
C ILE A 158 7.20 -12.05 -6.08
N ILE A 159 8.05 -11.35 -5.33
CA ILE A 159 9.08 -11.94 -4.46
C ILE A 159 8.43 -12.83 -3.41
N ARG A 160 7.46 -12.30 -2.65
CA ARG A 160 6.79 -13.04 -1.57
C ARG A 160 5.99 -14.24 -2.09
N THR A 161 5.34 -14.08 -3.23
CA THR A 161 4.60 -15.19 -3.85
C THR A 161 5.57 -16.30 -4.28
N SER A 162 6.69 -15.96 -4.90
CA SER A 162 7.76 -16.91 -5.25
C SER A 162 8.32 -17.62 -4.01
N GLU A 163 8.67 -16.88 -2.97
CA GLU A 163 9.17 -17.43 -1.70
C GLU A 163 8.17 -18.40 -1.07
N LEU A 164 6.88 -18.03 -1.07
CA LEU A 164 5.82 -18.84 -0.50
C LEU A 164 5.66 -20.17 -1.25
N ILE A 165 5.58 -20.13 -2.58
CA ILE A 165 5.47 -21.34 -3.42
C ILE A 165 6.72 -22.21 -3.27
N HIS A 166 7.90 -21.60 -3.22
CA HIS A 166 9.17 -22.32 -3.03
C HIS A 166 9.24 -23.01 -1.67
N SER A 167 8.74 -22.36 -0.61
CA SER A 167 8.70 -22.93 0.74
C SER A 167 7.66 -24.04 0.90
N HIS A 168 6.73 -24.21 -0.06
CA HIS A 168 5.75 -25.28 -0.02
C HIS A 168 6.39 -26.63 -0.38
N ARG A 169 5.94 -27.71 0.25
CA ARG A 169 6.56 -29.04 0.15
C ARG A 169 6.73 -29.47 -1.31
N GLY A 170 7.98 -29.62 -1.74
CA GLY A 170 8.32 -30.03 -3.11
C GLY A 170 8.34 -28.89 -4.14
N GLY A 171 8.24 -27.63 -3.73
CA GLY A 171 8.27 -26.47 -4.63
C GLY A 171 7.05 -26.36 -5.56
N ALA A 172 5.97 -27.06 -5.22
CA ALA A 172 4.70 -27.09 -5.94
C ALA A 172 3.57 -26.71 -4.97
N MET A 173 2.76 -25.71 -5.29
CA MET A 173 1.64 -25.25 -4.47
C MET A 173 0.34 -25.26 -5.26
N ASP A 174 -0.75 -25.77 -4.68
CA ASP A 174 -2.09 -25.59 -5.25
C ASP A 174 -2.47 -24.11 -5.21
N ILE A 175 -2.78 -23.54 -6.38
CA ILE A 175 -3.07 -22.12 -6.54
C ILE A 175 -4.31 -21.70 -5.73
N SER A 176 -5.24 -22.61 -5.49
CA SER A 176 -6.43 -22.33 -4.67
C SER A 176 -6.09 -22.04 -3.20
N LEU A 177 -4.97 -22.57 -2.69
CA LEU A 177 -4.49 -22.34 -1.32
C LEU A 177 -3.62 -21.10 -1.19
N LEU A 178 -3.13 -20.54 -2.31
CA LEU A 178 -2.15 -19.46 -2.30
C LEU A 178 -2.62 -18.21 -1.55
N PRO A 179 -3.86 -17.69 -1.72
CA PRO A 179 -4.30 -16.50 -0.99
C PRO A 179 -4.30 -16.68 0.52
N ASP A 180 -4.75 -17.84 1.00
CA ASP A 180 -4.81 -18.15 2.43
C ASP A 180 -3.41 -18.33 3.00
N GLN A 181 -2.55 -19.10 2.32
CA GLN A 181 -1.15 -19.29 2.72
C GLN A 181 -0.36 -17.96 2.72
N TYR A 182 -0.65 -17.06 1.77
CA TYR A 182 -0.04 -15.74 1.72
C TYR A 182 -0.49 -14.88 2.90
N LYS A 183 -1.79 -14.92 3.23
CA LYS A 183 -2.36 -14.24 4.40
C LYS A 183 -1.78 -14.76 5.70
N ASP A 184 -1.66 -16.07 5.85
CA ASP A 184 -1.11 -16.68 7.06
C ASP A 184 0.37 -16.30 7.26
N LYS A 185 1.18 -16.34 6.18
CA LYS A 185 2.62 -16.06 6.25
C LYS A 185 2.94 -14.58 6.43
N TYR A 186 2.24 -13.70 5.73
CA TYR A 186 2.57 -12.27 5.66
C TYR A 186 1.58 -11.38 6.42
N ASN A 187 0.57 -11.96 7.07
CA ASN A 187 -0.54 -11.26 7.73
C ASN A 187 -1.23 -10.22 6.82
N ARG A 188 -1.33 -10.54 5.52
CA ARG A 188 -1.84 -9.64 4.46
C ARG A 188 -2.53 -10.45 3.36
N SER A 189 -3.66 -9.98 2.86
CA SER A 189 -4.29 -10.61 1.69
C SER A 189 -3.44 -10.44 0.43
N LEU A 190 -3.35 -11.50 -0.39
CA LEU A 190 -2.82 -11.42 -1.74
C LEU A 190 -3.80 -10.68 -2.67
N ASP A 191 -3.73 -9.36 -2.68
CA ASP A 191 -4.61 -8.52 -3.52
C ASP A 191 -3.99 -8.24 -4.89
N TYR A 192 -3.88 -9.28 -5.71
CA TYR A 192 -3.38 -9.16 -7.09
C TYR A 192 -4.24 -8.23 -7.97
N LYS A 193 -5.50 -7.96 -7.60
CA LYS A 193 -6.36 -7.01 -8.31
C LYS A 193 -5.92 -5.58 -8.07
N SER A 194 -5.44 -5.26 -6.87
CA SER A 194 -4.91 -3.94 -6.54
C SER A 194 -3.70 -3.54 -7.38
N VAL A 195 -2.95 -4.52 -7.89
CA VAL A 195 -1.78 -4.33 -8.77
C VAL A 195 -2.09 -4.55 -10.26
N GLY A 196 -3.38 -4.56 -10.63
CA GLY A 196 -3.82 -4.49 -12.03
C GLY A 196 -4.14 -5.82 -12.71
N PHE A 197 -4.09 -6.96 -11.99
CA PHE A 197 -4.42 -8.27 -12.58
C PHE A 197 -5.90 -8.63 -12.41
N GLY A 198 -6.55 -9.00 -13.51
CA GLY A 198 -7.95 -9.46 -13.48
C GLY A 198 -8.15 -10.83 -12.82
N SER A 199 -7.10 -11.66 -12.79
CA SER A 199 -7.15 -13.01 -12.21
C SER A 199 -5.84 -13.38 -11.50
N LEU A 200 -5.92 -14.33 -10.57
CA LEU A 200 -4.74 -14.83 -9.89
C LEU A 200 -3.77 -15.48 -10.88
N ARG A 201 -4.32 -16.21 -11.86
CA ARG A 201 -3.53 -16.82 -12.94
C ARG A 201 -2.71 -15.79 -13.72
N SER A 202 -3.34 -14.70 -14.16
CA SER A 202 -2.63 -13.64 -14.89
C SER A 202 -1.53 -12.97 -14.07
N PHE A 203 -1.67 -12.91 -12.75
CA PHE A 203 -0.61 -12.44 -11.86
C PHE A 203 0.53 -13.45 -11.79
N LEU A 204 0.23 -14.73 -11.56
CA LEU A 204 1.23 -15.79 -11.47
C LEU A 204 2.02 -15.97 -12.77
N ASP A 205 1.39 -15.78 -13.93
CA ASP A 205 2.05 -15.83 -15.24
C ASP A 205 3.12 -14.73 -15.41
N THR A 206 3.11 -13.68 -14.56
CA THR A 206 4.16 -12.65 -14.57
C THR A 206 5.37 -12.97 -13.69
N ILE A 207 5.27 -13.98 -12.83
CA ILE A 207 6.33 -14.35 -11.89
C ILE A 207 7.43 -15.13 -12.65
N PRO A 208 8.65 -14.59 -12.78
CA PRO A 208 9.71 -15.26 -13.52
C PRO A 208 10.08 -16.61 -12.88
N GLY A 209 10.20 -17.65 -13.72
CA GLY A 209 10.56 -19.00 -13.27
C GLY A 209 9.42 -19.78 -12.63
N LEU A 210 8.22 -19.21 -12.54
CA LEU A 210 7.02 -19.93 -12.13
C LEU A 210 6.37 -20.61 -13.34
N GLN A 211 6.05 -21.90 -13.20
CA GLN A 211 5.28 -22.65 -14.17
C GLN A 211 3.95 -23.09 -13.56
N LEU A 212 2.88 -22.96 -14.33
CA LEU A 212 1.56 -23.42 -13.92
C LEU A 212 1.26 -24.76 -14.60
N GLY A 213 1.13 -25.81 -13.80
CA GLY A 213 0.76 -27.17 -14.23
C GLY A 213 -0.65 -27.53 -13.82
N ARG A 214 -1.20 -28.59 -14.41
CA ARG A 214 -2.46 -29.21 -13.98
C ARG A 214 -2.24 -30.68 -13.64
N VAL A 215 -2.78 -31.11 -12.51
CA VAL A 215 -2.86 -32.53 -12.12
C VAL A 215 -4.32 -32.81 -11.79
N GLY A 216 -4.99 -33.56 -12.67
CA GLY A 216 -6.45 -33.68 -12.63
C GLY A 216 -7.15 -32.33 -12.81
N ASN A 217 -8.08 -32.00 -11.90
CA ASN A 217 -8.83 -30.73 -11.92
C ASN A 217 -8.15 -29.60 -11.14
N GLN A 218 -6.99 -29.85 -10.51
CA GLN A 218 -6.26 -28.88 -9.72
C GLN A 218 -5.15 -28.22 -10.53
N THR A 219 -4.94 -26.93 -10.30
CA THR A 219 -3.86 -26.17 -10.94
C THR A 219 -2.78 -25.89 -9.88
N TYR A 220 -1.55 -26.27 -10.19
CA TYR A 220 -0.41 -26.13 -9.31
C TYR A 220 0.56 -25.10 -9.89
N ALA A 221 1.13 -24.28 -9.02
CA ALA A 221 2.25 -23.43 -9.35
C ALA A 221 3.54 -24.08 -8.86
N THR A 222 4.50 -24.26 -9.76
CA THR A 222 5.82 -24.84 -9.48
C THR A 222 6.91 -23.85 -9.82
N VAL A 223 7.89 -23.67 -8.94
CA VAL A 223 9.09 -22.89 -9.27
C VAL A 223 10.05 -23.79 -10.03
N THR A 224 10.23 -23.55 -11.32
CA THR A 224 11.26 -24.28 -12.08
C THR A 224 12.63 -23.87 -11.62
N LYS A 225 13.40 -24.84 -11.11
CA LYS A 225 14.82 -24.63 -10.91
C LYS A 225 15.49 -24.46 -12.26
N THR A 226 16.15 -23.34 -12.50
CA THR A 226 17.09 -23.23 -13.62
C THR A 226 18.16 -24.32 -13.46
N PRO A 227 18.61 -24.95 -14.56
CA PRO A 227 19.72 -25.89 -14.53
C PRO A 227 20.98 -25.12 -14.11
N GLY A 228 21.31 -25.14 -12.81
CA GLY A 228 22.37 -24.31 -12.22
C GLY A 228 22.31 -24.15 -10.70
N GLY A 229 21.19 -24.47 -10.05
CA GLY A 229 21.15 -24.75 -8.60
C GLY A 229 21.31 -23.58 -7.62
N SER A 230 21.57 -22.35 -8.07
CA SER A 230 21.56 -21.15 -7.22
C SER A 230 20.53 -20.14 -7.73
N PHE A 231 19.58 -19.77 -6.87
CA PHE A 231 18.81 -18.53 -7.04
C PHE A 231 19.37 -17.51 -6.07
N ASP A 232 20.12 -16.57 -6.63
CA ASP A 232 20.52 -15.37 -5.92
C ASP A 232 19.29 -14.44 -5.85
N VAL A 233 18.52 -14.55 -4.76
CA VAL A 233 17.52 -13.53 -4.39
C VAL A 233 18.23 -12.31 -3.76
N GLY A 234 19.57 -12.36 -3.65
CA GLY A 234 20.42 -11.25 -3.27
C GLY A 234 20.60 -10.28 -4.41
N ARG A 235 19.67 -9.32 -4.55
CA ARG A 235 19.95 -7.95 -5.01
C ARG A 235 20.93 -7.84 -6.19
N ASP A 236 20.76 -8.68 -7.20
CA ASP A 236 21.68 -8.73 -8.34
C ASP A 236 21.22 -7.66 -9.33
N SER A 237 22.10 -6.71 -9.65
CA SER A 237 21.88 -5.56 -10.56
C SER A 237 21.46 -5.94 -11.99
N LYS A 238 21.22 -7.22 -12.25
CA LYS A 238 20.59 -7.80 -13.44
C LYS A 238 19.05 -7.69 -13.44
N GLN A 239 18.40 -7.55 -12.28
CA GLN A 239 16.92 -7.51 -12.18
C GLN A 239 16.30 -6.14 -12.50
N GLU A 240 17.09 -5.06 -12.47
CA GLU A 240 16.64 -3.71 -12.85
C GLU A 240 16.31 -3.59 -14.36
N LEU A 241 16.77 -4.54 -15.17
CA LEU A 241 16.47 -4.60 -16.60
C LEU A 241 15.01 -4.94 -16.90
N ALA A 242 14.24 -5.48 -15.95
CA ALA A 242 12.85 -5.88 -16.18
C ALA A 242 11.90 -4.68 -16.39
N ILE A 243 12.19 -3.53 -15.78
CA ILE A 243 11.36 -2.31 -15.92
C ILE A 243 11.64 -1.70 -17.29
N GLY A 244 10.73 -1.91 -18.24
CA GLY A 244 10.87 -1.45 -19.63
C GLY A 244 11.45 -2.49 -20.60
N SER A 245 11.58 -3.75 -20.18
CA SER A 245 11.89 -4.86 -21.09
C SER A 245 10.73 -5.10 -22.06
N THR A 246 11.04 -5.16 -23.36
CA THR A 246 10.07 -5.47 -24.42
C THR A 246 10.60 -6.63 -25.28
N LYS A 247 9.73 -7.27 -26.06
CA LYS A 247 10.15 -8.33 -27.00
C LYS A 247 10.94 -7.81 -28.22
N ASN A 248 11.06 -6.49 -28.36
CA ASN A 248 11.67 -5.83 -29.49
C ASN A 248 12.99 -5.18 -29.05
N LEU A 249 14.04 -5.39 -29.82
CA LEU A 249 15.37 -4.85 -29.55
C LEU A 249 15.73 -3.79 -30.58
N TYR A 250 16.24 -2.66 -30.11
CA TYR A 250 16.89 -1.64 -30.92
C TYR A 250 18.39 -1.89 -30.93
N VAL A 251 18.94 -2.18 -32.11
CA VAL A 251 20.32 -2.57 -32.32
C VAL A 251 21.04 -1.51 -33.13
N THR A 252 22.17 -1.03 -32.63
CA THR A 252 23.02 -0.02 -33.29
C THR A 252 24.50 -0.36 -33.21
N GLY A 253 25.37 0.41 -33.85
CA GLY A 253 26.83 0.33 -33.69
C GLY A 253 27.56 -0.63 -34.65
N PHE A 254 26.83 -1.51 -35.37
CA PHE A 254 27.41 -2.30 -36.46
C PHE A 254 27.73 -1.44 -37.71
N LYS A 255 28.67 -1.90 -38.54
CA LYS A 255 29.05 -1.23 -39.80
C LYS A 255 28.70 -2.10 -41.01
N ARG A 256 28.01 -1.52 -42.01
CA ARG A 256 27.72 -2.18 -43.30
C ARG A 256 27.17 -3.62 -43.17
N ALA A 257 26.40 -3.91 -42.11
CA ALA A 257 25.81 -5.23 -41.92
C ALA A 257 24.49 -5.33 -42.68
N SER A 258 24.28 -6.47 -43.33
CA SER A 258 23.02 -6.81 -43.98
C SER A 258 22.01 -7.37 -42.97
N LYS A 259 20.73 -7.43 -43.36
CA LYS A 259 19.69 -8.12 -42.59
C LYS A 259 20.06 -9.59 -42.32
N LYS A 260 20.72 -10.24 -43.29
CA LYS A 260 21.16 -11.65 -43.17
C LYS A 260 22.26 -11.80 -42.12
N ASP A 261 23.18 -10.85 -42.04
CA ASP A 261 24.25 -10.88 -41.03
C ASP A 261 23.70 -10.79 -39.61
N LEU A 262 22.75 -9.86 -39.37
CA LEU A 262 22.06 -9.75 -38.09
C LEU A 262 21.22 -11.01 -37.78
N MET A 263 20.52 -11.55 -38.77
CA MET A 263 19.75 -12.80 -38.60
C MET A 263 20.65 -13.95 -38.15
N ASN A 264 21.79 -14.13 -38.83
CA ASN A 264 22.76 -15.17 -38.52
C ASN A 264 23.42 -14.98 -37.15
N LEU A 265 23.65 -13.72 -36.74
CA LEU A 265 24.22 -13.42 -35.42
C LEU A 265 23.22 -13.72 -34.31
N PHE A 266 21.98 -13.22 -34.42
CA PHE A 266 20.94 -13.41 -33.41
C PHE A 266 20.45 -14.85 -33.33
N ALA A 267 20.46 -15.60 -34.44
CA ALA A 267 20.10 -17.02 -34.47
C ALA A 267 21.00 -17.90 -33.57
N ARG A 268 22.16 -17.40 -33.13
CA ARG A 268 23.04 -18.11 -32.18
C ARG A 268 22.49 -18.14 -30.76
N THR A 269 21.68 -17.15 -30.39
CA THR A 269 21.24 -16.94 -29.00
C THR A 269 19.73 -17.03 -28.88
N THR A 270 18.97 -16.63 -29.91
CA THR A 270 17.51 -16.64 -29.89
C THR A 270 16.89 -16.86 -31.27
N THR A 271 15.65 -17.34 -31.30
CA THR A 271 14.80 -17.25 -32.49
C THR A 271 14.41 -15.80 -32.75
N VAL A 272 14.48 -15.38 -34.02
CA VAL A 272 14.11 -14.02 -34.46
C VAL A 272 12.81 -14.09 -35.25
N SER A 273 11.79 -13.33 -34.83
CA SER A 273 10.51 -13.21 -35.53
C SER A 273 10.59 -12.28 -36.74
N GLY A 274 11.46 -11.27 -36.69
CA GLY A 274 11.68 -10.37 -37.81
C GLY A 274 12.78 -9.34 -37.55
N ILE A 275 13.38 -8.85 -38.62
CA ILE A 275 14.39 -7.76 -38.55
C ILE A 275 13.97 -6.66 -39.52
N ARG A 276 13.86 -5.43 -39.00
CA ARG A 276 13.60 -4.20 -39.76
C ARG A 276 14.82 -3.29 -39.70
N MET A 277 15.49 -3.10 -40.83
CA MET A 277 16.63 -2.20 -40.93
C MET A 277 16.17 -0.73 -40.88
N LEU A 278 16.87 0.10 -40.10
CA LEU A 278 16.68 1.55 -39.99
C LEU A 278 17.91 2.30 -40.53
N GLY A 279 18.16 2.13 -41.83
CA GLY A 279 19.37 2.62 -42.49
C GLY A 279 20.52 1.62 -42.41
N ARG A 280 21.77 2.12 -42.44
CA ARG A 280 22.98 1.29 -42.59
C ARG A 280 23.60 0.77 -41.29
N THR A 281 23.23 1.35 -40.15
CA THR A 281 23.90 1.13 -38.85
C THR A 281 22.93 0.92 -37.69
N ARG A 282 21.63 0.78 -37.99
CA ARG A 282 20.57 0.62 -37.01
C ARG A 282 19.54 -0.38 -37.50
N ALA A 283 18.95 -1.15 -36.59
CA ALA A 283 17.88 -2.09 -36.88
C ALA A 283 16.99 -2.32 -35.66
N PHE A 284 15.75 -2.72 -35.91
CA PHE A 284 14.90 -3.38 -34.91
C PHE A 284 14.92 -4.88 -35.13
N VAL A 285 15.08 -5.64 -34.04
CA VAL A 285 15.04 -7.10 -34.02
C VAL A 285 13.88 -7.52 -33.12
N ASN A 286 12.90 -8.19 -33.70
CA ASN A 286 11.73 -8.68 -32.98
C ASN A 286 11.97 -10.14 -32.59
N THR A 287 11.76 -10.45 -31.32
CA THR A 287 11.88 -11.80 -30.75
C THR A 287 10.48 -12.34 -30.39
N PRO A 288 10.31 -13.67 -30.19
CA PRO A 288 8.99 -14.23 -29.90
C PRO A 288 8.46 -13.83 -28.51
N ASN A 289 9.34 -13.57 -27.54
CA ASN A 289 8.97 -13.21 -26.18
C ASN A 289 10.06 -12.37 -25.50
N ILE A 290 9.74 -11.76 -24.36
CA ILE A 290 10.66 -10.88 -23.62
C ILE A 290 11.93 -11.62 -23.15
N SER A 291 11.79 -12.88 -22.73
CA SER A 291 12.92 -13.69 -22.25
C SER A 291 14.00 -13.87 -23.33
N CYS A 292 13.59 -14.13 -24.56
CA CYS A 292 14.46 -14.20 -25.73
C CYS A 292 15.19 -12.87 -26.00
N ALA A 293 14.49 -11.73 -25.87
CA ALA A 293 15.09 -10.41 -26.03
C ALA A 293 16.14 -10.11 -24.94
N VAL A 294 15.83 -10.43 -23.67
CA VAL A 294 16.74 -10.27 -22.54
C VAL A 294 18.00 -11.10 -22.75
N GLN A 295 17.86 -12.37 -23.14
CA GLN A 295 18.99 -13.26 -23.40
C GLN A 295 19.88 -12.72 -24.53
N ALA A 296 19.27 -12.34 -25.66
CA ALA A 296 20.02 -11.79 -26.79
C ALA A 296 20.73 -10.48 -26.44
N LEU A 297 20.12 -9.61 -25.64
CA LEU A 297 20.75 -8.39 -25.15
C LEU A 297 21.95 -8.70 -24.26
N GLN A 298 21.84 -9.66 -23.33
CA GLN A 298 22.94 -10.02 -22.43
C GLN A 298 24.13 -10.63 -23.16
N GLU A 299 23.87 -11.51 -24.14
CA GLU A 299 24.93 -12.25 -24.83
C GLU A 299 25.56 -11.47 -26.00
N LEU A 300 24.79 -10.63 -26.69
CA LEU A 300 25.24 -9.98 -27.93
C LEU A 300 25.61 -8.50 -27.76
N ASN A 301 25.23 -7.84 -26.66
CA ASN A 301 25.57 -6.44 -26.45
C ASN A 301 27.10 -6.28 -26.27
N GLY A 302 27.70 -5.33 -26.99
CA GLY A 302 29.15 -5.12 -27.06
C GLY A 302 29.88 -6.03 -28.05
N THR A 303 29.24 -7.05 -28.62
CA THR A 303 29.89 -7.93 -29.61
C THR A 303 30.20 -7.21 -30.91
N THR A 304 31.27 -7.61 -31.61
CA THR A 304 31.68 -6.97 -32.86
C THR A 304 30.98 -7.62 -34.07
N LEU A 305 30.30 -6.81 -34.88
CA LEU A 305 29.73 -7.21 -36.17
C LEU A 305 30.25 -6.28 -37.28
N ASN A 306 30.97 -6.86 -38.25
CA ASN A 306 31.57 -6.15 -39.39
C ASN A 306 32.45 -4.94 -38.96
N GLY A 307 33.19 -5.09 -37.86
CA GLY A 307 34.11 -4.06 -37.35
C GLY A 307 33.45 -2.90 -36.59
N GLY A 308 32.17 -3.04 -36.19
CA GLY A 308 31.49 -2.17 -35.24
C GLY A 308 30.98 -2.95 -34.04
N GLN A 309 31.06 -2.36 -32.84
CA GLN A 309 30.52 -2.98 -31.62
C GLN A 309 29.02 -2.73 -31.53
N LEU A 310 28.26 -3.79 -31.24
CA LEU A 310 26.82 -3.70 -31.08
C LEU A 310 26.46 -2.97 -29.79
N VAL A 311 25.48 -2.07 -29.90
CA VAL A 311 24.78 -1.50 -28.76
C VAL A 311 23.32 -1.89 -28.88
N ILE A 312 22.86 -2.74 -27.98
CA ILE A 312 21.50 -3.31 -27.94
C ILE A 312 20.74 -2.69 -26.77
N LYS A 313 19.53 -2.19 -27.04
CA LYS A 313 18.59 -1.69 -26.03
C LYS A 313 17.21 -2.27 -26.28
N PHE A 314 16.35 -2.31 -25.27
CA PHE A 314 14.93 -2.56 -25.52
C PHE A 314 14.34 -1.42 -26.35
N ALA A 315 13.58 -1.78 -27.37
CA ALA A 315 12.85 -0.81 -28.16
C ALA A 315 11.66 -0.30 -27.33
N LYS A 316 11.39 1.00 -27.39
CA LYS A 316 10.14 1.55 -26.86
C LYS A 316 8.98 0.95 -27.66
N GLU A 317 7.94 0.49 -26.97
CA GLU A 317 6.72 0.07 -27.63
C GLU A 317 6.05 1.32 -28.22
N THR A 318 5.93 1.33 -29.54
CA THR A 318 5.05 2.25 -30.24
C THR A 318 3.73 1.52 -30.42
N ASP A 319 2.59 2.19 -30.17
CA ASP A 319 1.32 1.64 -30.63
C ASP A 319 1.42 1.37 -32.15
N GLY A 320 0.60 0.46 -32.69
CA GLY A 320 0.59 0.17 -34.13
C GLY A 320 0.32 1.40 -35.02
N ASN A 321 0.07 2.57 -34.43
CA ASN A 321 -0.11 3.88 -35.06
C ASN A 321 1.16 4.76 -35.04
N GLY A 322 2.26 4.29 -34.46
CA GLY A 322 3.56 4.98 -34.43
C GLY A 322 3.72 6.05 -33.34
N ARG A 323 2.86 6.08 -32.32
CA ARG A 323 3.00 6.94 -31.13
C ARG A 323 3.72 6.17 -30.02
N GLU A 324 4.69 6.83 -29.38
CA GLU A 324 5.49 6.25 -28.28
C GLU A 324 4.65 6.18 -26.99
N PHE A 325 4.77 5.06 -26.25
CA PHE A 325 4.40 4.97 -24.83
C PHE A 325 5.63 5.13 -23.92
#